data_AF-A0A5C7VKM8-F1
#
_entry.id   AF-A0A5C7VKM8-F1
#
_cell.length_a   1.000
_cell.length_b   1.000
_cell.length_c   1.000
_cell.angle_alpha   90.00
_cell.angle_beta   90.00
_cell.angle_gamma   90.00
#
_symmetry.space_group_name_H-M   'P 1'
#
loop_
_entity.id
_entity.type
_entity.pdbx_description
1 polymer ?
#
loop_
_entity_poly.entity_id
_entity_poly.type
_entity_poly.pdbx_seq_one_letter_code
_entity_poly.pdbx_strand_id
1 'polypeptide(L)'
;MTNLLDSIRPFDKQVPLVGALLAAAVLSACGGSDDPAGTLRLGGTVAGLATGKSVELQNNGAEALRVSENGRFSFSTPLESGAAYAVTVKTQPDGQTCTVARGAGTATADVSDVAVSCLAGTAPPPSPLLSGTAALDGEWVNHKVCTPIGGGQFAQQMLKLVRQSDTVVEYRSGTLIHGNATCQGAGSALVSPMGSVTLSRVESNASIAAHWGSWRLITGSTSYLVLAKPSNDKLCLLGDENPSILPTLERVAQSAAVQDQQNACYVRR
;
A
#
# COMPACT_ATOMS: atom_id res chain seq x y z
N MET A 1 53.03 48.29 -4.87
CA MET A 1 54.34 48.31 -4.18
C MET A 1 54.64 46.87 -3.79
N THR A 2 55.34 46.13 -4.66
CA THR A 2 56.77 45.74 -4.53
C THR A 2 56.94 44.65 -3.44
N ASN A 3 56.92 43.36 -3.79
CA ASN A 3 58.07 42.48 -4.13
C ASN A 3 59.05 42.22 -2.97
N LEU A 4 59.26 40.93 -2.65
CA LEU A 4 60.53 40.17 -2.46
C LEU A 4 60.24 38.97 -1.52
N LEU A 5 60.29 37.70 -1.93
CA LEU A 5 61.40 36.83 -2.39
C LEU A 5 62.47 36.48 -1.34
N ASP A 6 62.78 35.17 -1.37
CA ASP A 6 64.00 34.44 -0.97
C ASP A 6 64.26 34.17 0.53
N SER A 7 64.39 32.91 0.98
CA SER A 7 65.39 31.84 0.69
C SER A 7 66.23 31.71 1.97
N ILE A 8 66.48 30.52 2.53
CA ILE A 8 67.69 29.71 2.28
C ILE A 8 67.62 28.49 3.25
N ARG A 9 67.81 27.26 2.73
CA ARG A 9 68.32 26.10 3.51
C ARG A 9 69.84 26.20 3.55
N PRO A 10 70.54 25.77 4.62
CA PRO A 10 71.24 24.46 4.59
C PRO A 10 71.30 23.84 6.04
N PHE A 11 71.77 22.64 6.36
CA PHE A 11 73.07 22.02 6.08
C PHE A 11 73.02 20.54 6.52
N ASP A 12 73.62 19.72 5.68
CA ASP A 12 73.97 18.31 5.81
C ASP A 12 74.99 18.05 6.94
N LYS A 13 74.84 16.95 7.70
CA LYS A 13 75.96 16.31 8.42
C LYS A 13 75.77 14.80 8.52
N GLN A 14 76.60 14.10 7.75
CA GLN A 14 76.92 12.68 7.80
C GLN A 14 77.94 12.35 8.93
N VAL A 15 77.69 11.23 9.65
CA VAL A 15 78.55 10.04 9.98
C VAL A 15 80.01 10.25 10.49
N PRO A 16 80.48 9.55 11.56
CA PRO A 16 81.18 8.23 11.48
C PRO A 16 80.77 7.21 12.58
N LEU A 17 80.53 5.92 12.29
CA LEU A 17 81.46 4.76 12.17
C LEU A 17 82.25 4.39 13.45
N VAL A 18 82.00 3.17 13.99
CA VAL A 18 82.95 2.09 14.38
C VAL A 18 82.36 1.23 15.51
N GLY A 19 82.29 -0.09 15.30
CA GLY A 19 82.08 -1.08 16.37
C GLY A 19 81.41 -2.37 15.93
N ALA A 20 82.17 -3.24 15.24
CA ALA A 20 81.74 -4.62 14.94
C ALA A 20 82.24 -5.58 16.04
N LEU A 21 81.40 -6.53 16.49
CA LEU A 21 81.83 -7.85 16.98
C LEU A 21 80.67 -8.87 16.91
N LEU A 22 80.99 -10.07 16.41
CA LEU A 22 80.10 -11.19 16.07
C LEU A 22 79.53 -11.95 17.28
N ALA A 23 78.29 -12.45 17.15
CA ALA A 23 77.86 -13.75 17.69
C ALA A 23 76.72 -14.33 16.82
N ALA A 24 76.91 -15.56 16.34
CA ALA A 24 75.94 -16.29 15.51
C ALA A 24 74.90 -17.03 16.36
N ALA A 25 73.63 -17.01 15.95
CA ALA A 25 72.62 -17.98 16.33
C ALA A 25 71.65 -18.19 15.16
N VAL A 26 71.60 -19.42 14.64
CA VAL A 26 70.65 -19.86 13.62
C VAL A 26 69.36 -20.24 14.34
N LEU A 27 68.25 -19.57 14.05
CA LEU A 27 66.91 -20.06 14.39
C LEU A 27 66.00 -19.88 13.16
N SER A 28 65.85 -20.98 12.42
CA SER A 28 64.72 -21.17 11.51
C SER A 28 63.45 -21.33 12.35
N ALA A 29 62.46 -20.45 12.18
CA ALA A 29 61.08 -20.74 12.52
C ALA A 29 60.13 -19.95 11.60
N CYS A 30 59.37 -20.70 10.82
CA CYS A 30 58.18 -20.25 10.12
C CYS A 30 57.10 -19.85 11.12
N GLY A 31 56.40 -18.76 10.86
CA GLY A 31 55.18 -18.32 11.54
C GLY A 31 54.72 -17.05 10.82
N GLY A 32 53.85 -17.09 9.82
CA GLY A 32 52.55 -17.74 9.92
C GLY A 32 51.67 -16.95 10.88
N SER A 33 51.56 -15.63 10.70
CA SER A 33 50.40 -14.91 11.22
C SER A 33 49.26 -15.10 10.23
N ASP A 34 48.80 -16.35 10.12
CA ASP A 34 47.40 -16.63 9.86
C ASP A 34 46.62 -16.05 11.05
N ASP A 35 46.56 -14.72 11.14
CA ASP A 35 45.52 -14.09 11.91
C ASP A 35 44.27 -14.49 11.14
N PRO A 36 43.37 -15.34 11.68
CA PRO A 36 42.10 -15.54 11.02
C PRO A 36 41.52 -14.15 10.94
N ALA A 37 41.46 -13.55 9.75
CA ALA A 37 40.85 -12.26 9.52
C ALA A 37 39.53 -12.32 10.27
N GLY A 38 39.46 -11.64 11.42
CA GLY A 38 38.52 -11.99 12.46
C GLY A 38 37.14 -11.85 11.89
N THR A 39 36.46 -12.97 11.63
CA THR A 39 35.12 -12.94 11.07
C THR A 39 34.18 -12.47 12.17
N LEU A 40 33.60 -11.30 11.99
CA LEU A 40 32.71 -10.63 12.92
C LEU A 40 31.26 -11.00 12.60
N ARG A 41 30.45 -11.15 13.64
CA ARG A 41 29.02 -11.40 13.51
C ARG A 41 28.24 -10.09 13.40
N LEU A 42 27.20 -10.09 12.57
CA LEU A 42 26.23 -9.01 12.47
C LEU A 42 24.86 -9.51 12.93
N GLY A 43 24.27 -8.83 13.89
CA GLY A 43 22.97 -9.17 14.46
C GLY A 43 22.38 -8.06 15.30
N GLY A 44 21.26 -8.39 15.93
CA GLY A 44 20.46 -7.39 16.62
C GLY A 44 19.25 -7.98 17.31
N THR A 45 18.29 -7.12 17.64
CA THR A 45 17.01 -7.51 18.24
C THR A 45 15.83 -6.95 17.45
N VAL A 46 14.78 -7.76 17.30
CA VAL A 46 13.47 -7.33 16.81
C VAL A 46 12.50 -7.25 17.99
N ALA A 47 11.77 -6.13 18.09
CA ALA A 47 10.71 -5.93 19.07
C ALA A 47 9.44 -5.38 18.41
N GLY A 48 8.28 -5.73 18.96
CA GLY A 48 6.97 -5.25 18.52
C GLY A 48 6.40 -5.92 17.25
N LEU A 49 7.03 -6.98 16.74
CA LEU A 49 6.50 -7.79 15.65
C LEU A 49 5.28 -8.60 16.14
N ALA A 50 4.16 -8.51 15.42
CA ALA A 50 2.94 -9.21 15.78
C ALA A 50 3.06 -10.73 15.54
N THR A 51 2.38 -11.51 16.40
CA THR A 51 2.37 -12.98 16.30
C THR A 51 1.90 -13.45 14.93
N GLY A 52 2.64 -14.37 14.32
CA GLY A 52 2.32 -14.90 12.99
C GLY A 52 2.70 -14.00 11.81
N LYS A 53 3.40 -12.89 12.05
CA LYS A 53 3.96 -12.01 11.01
C LYS A 53 5.47 -12.22 10.87
N SER A 54 6.03 -11.67 9.80
CA SER A 54 7.47 -11.72 9.54
C SER A 54 7.95 -10.44 8.89
N VAL A 55 9.16 -10.02 9.23
CA VAL A 55 9.90 -8.95 8.56
C VAL A 55 11.07 -9.55 7.80
N GLU A 56 11.39 -9.00 6.62
CA GLU A 56 12.62 -9.36 5.90
C GLU A 56 13.61 -8.21 6.02
N LEU A 57 14.73 -8.49 6.69
CA LEU A 57 15.86 -7.57 6.82
C LEU A 57 16.86 -7.85 5.70
N GLN A 58 17.61 -6.84 5.29
CA GLN A 58 18.66 -7.00 4.29
C GLN A 58 19.91 -6.26 4.72
N ASN A 59 21.07 -6.90 4.58
CA ASN A 59 22.38 -6.27 4.79
C ASN A 59 23.04 -5.93 3.45
N ASN A 60 23.52 -4.69 3.30
CA ASN A 60 24.29 -4.21 2.15
C ASN A 60 23.62 -4.47 0.79
N GLY A 61 22.28 -4.53 0.75
CA GLY A 61 21.54 -4.83 -0.48
C GLY A 61 21.68 -6.26 -1.02
N ALA A 62 22.37 -7.15 -0.29
CA ALA A 62 22.73 -8.49 -0.76
C ALA A 62 22.05 -9.59 0.06
N GLU A 63 22.50 -9.81 1.30
CA GLU A 63 21.98 -10.88 2.15
C GLU A 63 20.62 -10.49 2.74
N ALA A 64 19.61 -11.32 2.53
CA ALA A 64 18.30 -11.15 3.14
C ALA A 64 18.06 -12.18 4.26
N LEU A 65 17.49 -11.72 5.37
CA LEU A 65 17.18 -12.52 6.55
C LEU A 65 15.70 -12.32 6.91
N ARG A 66 14.94 -13.41 6.91
CA ARG A 66 13.54 -13.41 7.35
C ARG A 66 13.47 -13.67 8.85
N VAL A 67 12.83 -12.76 9.59
CA VAL A 67 12.59 -12.87 11.04
C VAL A 67 11.10 -12.98 11.29
N SER A 68 10.66 -14.04 11.97
CA SER A 68 9.23 -14.35 12.22
C SER A 68 8.81 -14.21 13.68
N GLU A 69 9.71 -13.82 14.56
CA GLU A 69 9.45 -13.69 16.00
C GLU A 69 10.26 -12.54 16.61
N ASN A 70 9.79 -12.03 17.74
CA ASN A 70 10.55 -11.05 18.52
C ASN A 70 11.73 -11.75 19.19
N GLY A 71 12.86 -11.06 19.27
CA GLY A 71 14.07 -11.62 19.87
C GLY A 71 15.32 -11.30 19.07
N ARG A 72 16.38 -12.09 19.31
CA ARG A 72 17.68 -11.89 18.66
C ARG A 72 17.65 -12.43 17.23
N PHE A 73 18.30 -11.71 16.32
CA PHE A 73 18.58 -12.18 14.97
C PHE A 73 20.07 -12.04 14.66
N SER A 74 20.57 -12.84 13.72
CA SER A 74 21.94 -12.76 13.20
C SER A 74 21.95 -13.08 11.72
N PHE A 75 22.70 -12.31 10.94
CA PHE A 75 23.00 -12.63 9.55
C PHE A 75 23.97 -13.82 9.48
N SER A 76 23.86 -14.61 8.42
CA SER A 76 24.65 -15.82 8.20
C SER A 76 26.02 -15.52 7.58
N THR A 77 26.14 -14.43 6.81
CA THR A 77 27.43 -14.01 6.26
C THR A 77 28.24 -13.28 7.33
N PRO A 78 29.41 -13.79 7.72
CA PRO A 78 30.32 -13.04 8.59
C PRO A 78 30.88 -11.81 7.86
N LEU A 79 31.21 -10.78 8.64
CA LEU A 79 31.89 -9.58 8.17
C LEU A 79 33.39 -9.69 8.43
N GLU A 80 34.23 -9.20 7.52
CA GLU A 80 35.64 -9.00 7.81
C GLU A 80 35.81 -7.77 8.72
N SER A 81 36.85 -7.78 9.56
CA SER A 81 37.21 -6.59 10.33
C SER A 81 37.50 -5.40 9.39
N GLY A 82 36.85 -4.27 9.64
CA GLY A 82 36.88 -3.08 8.80
C GLY A 82 35.80 -3.02 7.71
N ALA A 83 34.97 -4.05 7.54
CA ALA A 83 33.90 -4.05 6.55
C ALA A 83 32.73 -3.15 6.96
N ALA A 84 32.13 -2.46 5.98
CA ALA A 84 30.90 -1.69 6.19
C ALA A 84 29.65 -2.59 6.19
N TYR A 85 28.65 -2.24 6.98
CA TYR A 85 27.34 -2.88 6.99
C TYR A 85 26.22 -1.86 6.89
N ALA A 86 25.09 -2.29 6.34
CA ALA A 86 23.89 -1.47 6.14
C ALA A 86 22.65 -2.38 6.15
N VAL A 87 22.08 -2.57 7.33
CA VAL A 87 20.84 -3.28 7.62
C VAL A 87 19.64 -2.38 7.35
N THR A 88 18.79 -2.80 6.43
CA THR A 88 17.52 -2.15 6.07
C THR A 88 16.37 -3.14 6.15
N VAL A 89 15.12 -2.64 6.20
CA VAL A 89 13.94 -3.48 5.99
C VAL A 89 13.71 -3.63 4.49
N LYS A 90 13.83 -4.86 3.98
CA LYS A 90 13.52 -5.20 2.59
C LYS A 90 12.04 -5.47 2.39
N THR A 91 11.37 -6.11 3.34
CA THR A 91 9.92 -6.36 3.28
C THR A 91 9.28 -6.15 4.65
N GLN A 92 8.27 -5.28 4.69
CA GLN A 92 7.50 -4.98 5.89
C GLN A 92 6.50 -6.11 6.20
N PRO A 93 6.18 -6.37 7.48
CA PRO A 93 5.08 -7.25 7.84
C PRO A 93 3.73 -6.58 7.52
N ASP A 94 2.73 -7.36 7.08
CA ASP A 94 1.39 -6.82 6.82
C ASP A 94 0.80 -6.14 8.06
N GLY A 95 0.39 -4.88 7.91
CA GLY A 95 -0.25 -4.09 8.96
C GLY A 95 0.71 -3.58 10.04
N GLN A 96 2.03 -3.62 9.79
CA GLN A 96 3.05 -3.08 10.68
C GLN A 96 4.14 -2.33 9.90
N THR A 97 4.79 -1.40 10.57
CA THR A 97 5.98 -0.71 10.07
C THR A 97 7.13 -0.97 11.01
N CYS A 98 8.16 -1.65 10.51
CA CYS A 98 9.43 -1.85 11.18
C CYS A 98 10.44 -0.79 10.73
N THR A 99 11.16 -0.22 11.70
CA THR A 99 12.28 0.71 11.46
C THR A 99 13.55 0.14 12.07
N VAL A 100 14.69 0.41 11.43
CA VAL A 100 16.01 -0.03 11.90
C VAL A 100 16.76 1.14 12.50
N ALA A 101 17.20 1.00 13.74
CA ALA A 101 18.15 1.89 14.39
C ALA A 101 19.52 1.21 14.47
N ARG A 102 20.59 2.00 14.32
CA ARG A 102 21.99 1.51 14.25
C ARG A 102 22.22 0.48 13.15
N GLY A 103 21.43 0.57 12.08
CA GLY A 103 21.50 -0.35 10.95
C GLY A 103 22.76 -0.20 10.11
N ALA A 104 23.52 0.89 10.22
CA ALA A 104 24.71 1.11 9.39
C ALA A 104 25.95 1.44 10.22
N GLY A 105 27.12 1.00 9.76
CA GLY A 105 28.40 1.23 10.43
C GLY A 105 29.56 0.47 9.81
N THR A 106 30.69 0.43 10.52
CA THR A 106 31.88 -0.36 10.17
C THR A 106 32.17 -1.37 11.27
N ALA A 107 32.25 -2.64 10.93
CA ALA A 107 32.45 -3.71 11.88
C ALA A 107 33.93 -3.78 12.28
N THR A 108 34.26 -3.40 13.52
CA THR A 108 35.60 -3.59 14.12
C THR A 108 35.60 -4.62 15.26
N ALA A 109 34.39 -5.05 15.66
CA ALA A 109 34.08 -6.15 16.57
C ALA A 109 32.67 -6.70 16.21
N ASP A 110 32.22 -7.76 16.88
CA ASP A 110 30.86 -8.30 16.70
C ASP A 110 29.80 -7.22 16.91
N VAL A 111 28.96 -7.01 15.91
CA VAL A 111 27.85 -6.04 15.91
C VAL A 111 26.58 -6.79 16.33
N SER A 112 26.04 -6.47 17.51
CA SER A 112 24.85 -7.14 18.07
C SER A 112 23.78 -6.18 18.59
N ASP A 113 23.93 -4.89 18.29
CA ASP A 113 23.11 -3.80 18.81
C ASP A 113 22.21 -3.13 17.74
N VAL A 114 22.07 -3.75 16.57
CA VAL A 114 21.06 -3.33 15.58
C VAL A 114 19.68 -3.53 16.18
N ALA A 115 18.90 -2.45 16.28
CA ALA A 115 17.57 -2.51 16.89
C ALA A 115 16.50 -2.35 15.80
N VAL A 116 15.60 -3.32 15.69
CA VAL A 116 14.45 -3.28 14.79
C VAL A 116 13.19 -3.13 15.62
N SER A 117 12.52 -2.00 15.46
CA SER A 117 11.28 -1.68 16.16
C SER A 117 10.11 -1.74 15.19
N CYS A 118 9.23 -2.72 15.38
CA CYS A 118 8.00 -2.86 14.63
C CYS A 118 6.85 -2.27 15.43
N LEU A 119 6.14 -1.32 14.84
CA LEU A 119 4.92 -0.78 15.40
C LEU A 119 3.77 -1.16 14.50
N ALA A 120 2.56 -1.30 15.06
CA ALA A 120 1.35 -1.30 14.26
C ALA A 120 1.28 0.06 13.54
N GLY A 121 1.78 0.10 12.31
CA GLY A 121 1.54 1.19 11.41
C GLY A 121 0.09 1.08 10.99
N THR A 122 -0.68 2.15 11.13
CA THR A 122 -1.92 2.29 10.37
C THR A 122 -1.56 1.95 8.92
N ALA A 123 -2.23 0.95 8.34
CA ALA A 123 -2.10 0.62 6.94
C ALA A 123 -2.02 1.91 6.09
N PRO A 124 -1.27 1.93 4.96
CA PRO A 124 -1.39 3.04 4.02
C PRO A 124 -2.87 3.36 3.84
N PRO A 125 -3.29 4.64 3.88
CA PRO A 125 -4.70 4.99 3.93
C PRO A 125 -5.40 4.22 2.83
N PRO A 126 -6.43 3.41 3.17
CA PRO A 126 -7.02 2.52 2.18
C PRO A 126 -7.45 3.35 0.98
N SER A 127 -7.06 2.91 -0.22
CA SER A 127 -7.28 3.69 -1.44
C SER A 127 -8.75 4.04 -1.57
N PRO A 128 -9.08 5.27 -2.00
CA PRO A 128 -10.47 5.64 -2.19
C PRO A 128 -11.12 4.70 -3.21
N LEU A 129 -12.39 4.39 -2.99
CA LEU A 129 -13.17 3.64 -3.96
C LEU A 129 -13.24 4.39 -5.30
N LEU A 130 -13.42 3.62 -6.39
CA LEU A 130 -13.58 4.18 -7.72
C LEU A 130 -14.79 5.13 -7.73
N SER A 131 -14.58 6.34 -8.25
CA SER A 131 -15.59 7.41 -8.31
C SER A 131 -15.67 8.04 -9.70
N GLY A 132 -16.59 8.98 -9.87
CA GLY A 132 -16.90 9.62 -11.15
C GLY A 132 -17.81 8.77 -12.03
N THR A 133 -18.14 9.28 -13.22
CA THR A 133 -19.08 8.62 -14.13
C THR A 133 -18.55 7.28 -14.67
N ALA A 134 -17.23 7.12 -14.78
CA ALA A 134 -16.60 5.85 -15.14
C ALA A 134 -16.86 4.74 -14.11
N ALA A 135 -16.88 5.08 -12.82
CA ALA A 135 -17.15 4.12 -11.76
C ALA A 135 -18.64 3.72 -11.69
N LEU A 136 -19.52 4.57 -12.21
CA LEU A 136 -20.96 4.34 -12.24
C LEU A 136 -21.42 3.57 -13.49
N ASP A 137 -20.69 3.71 -14.60
CA ASP A 137 -20.98 3.04 -15.86
C ASP A 137 -21.14 1.52 -15.68
N GLY A 138 -22.19 0.96 -16.28
CA GLY A 138 -22.44 -0.48 -16.28
C GLY A 138 -23.88 -0.87 -15.90
N GLU A 139 -24.04 -2.17 -15.70
CA GLU A 139 -25.30 -2.83 -15.40
C GLU A 139 -25.36 -3.19 -13.91
N TRP A 140 -26.47 -2.83 -13.28
CA TRP A 140 -26.65 -2.96 -11.84
C TRP A 140 -28.00 -3.62 -11.56
N VAL A 141 -28.01 -4.70 -10.79
CA VAL A 141 -29.19 -5.53 -10.56
C VAL A 141 -29.48 -5.63 -9.08
N ASN A 142 -30.76 -5.52 -8.73
CA ASN A 142 -31.23 -5.76 -7.38
C ASN A 142 -31.39 -7.26 -7.14
N HIS A 143 -30.34 -7.90 -6.62
CA HIS A 143 -30.33 -9.35 -6.42
C HIS A 143 -31.26 -9.83 -5.29
N LYS A 144 -31.72 -8.93 -4.41
CA LYS A 144 -32.52 -9.31 -3.24
C LYS A 144 -33.98 -9.61 -3.57
N VAL A 145 -34.47 -9.14 -4.72
CA VAL A 145 -35.85 -9.34 -5.16
C VAL A 145 -35.87 -10.08 -6.49
N CYS A 146 -36.48 -11.27 -6.50
CA CYS A 146 -36.71 -12.09 -7.69
C CYS A 146 -38.20 -12.44 -7.75
N THR A 147 -38.92 -11.86 -8.70
CA THR A 147 -40.39 -11.89 -8.73
C THR A 147 -40.89 -12.71 -9.93
N PRO A 148 -41.84 -13.64 -9.77
CA PRO A 148 -42.43 -14.38 -10.89
C PRO A 148 -43.25 -13.45 -11.79
N ILE A 149 -43.08 -13.59 -13.11
CA ILE A 149 -43.83 -12.79 -14.11
C ILE A 149 -44.73 -13.65 -15.02
N GLY A 150 -44.87 -14.95 -14.71
CA GLY A 150 -45.64 -15.91 -15.51
C GLY A 150 -44.79 -16.64 -16.54
N GLY A 151 -45.32 -17.71 -17.14
CA GLY A 151 -44.61 -18.48 -18.17
C GLY A 151 -43.30 -19.14 -17.72
N GLY A 152 -43.12 -19.39 -16.41
CA GLY A 152 -41.87 -19.90 -15.84
C GLY A 152 -40.75 -18.86 -15.75
N GLN A 153 -41.05 -17.59 -16.01
CA GLN A 153 -40.08 -16.50 -15.97
C GLN A 153 -40.12 -15.74 -14.63
N PHE A 154 -38.95 -15.22 -14.27
CA PHE A 154 -38.74 -14.42 -13.06
C PHE A 154 -37.95 -13.16 -13.42
N ALA A 155 -38.20 -12.07 -12.72
CA ALA A 155 -37.59 -10.78 -12.99
C ALA A 155 -36.93 -10.18 -11.75
N GLN A 156 -35.78 -9.54 -11.95
CA GLN A 156 -35.15 -8.66 -10.98
C GLN A 156 -35.18 -7.23 -11.49
N GLN A 157 -35.25 -6.26 -10.58
CA GLN A 157 -35.10 -4.86 -10.96
C GLN A 157 -33.67 -4.61 -11.42
N MET A 158 -33.54 -3.87 -12.51
CA MET A 158 -32.25 -3.56 -13.11
C MET A 158 -32.21 -2.08 -13.46
N LEU A 159 -31.03 -1.49 -13.28
CA LEU A 159 -30.69 -0.20 -13.87
C LEU A 159 -29.41 -0.35 -14.70
N LYS A 160 -29.28 0.51 -15.70
CA LYS A 160 -28.08 0.63 -16.52
C LYS A 160 -27.70 2.10 -16.58
N LEU A 161 -26.49 2.39 -16.11
CA LEU A 161 -25.90 3.71 -16.21
C LEU A 161 -24.94 3.70 -17.38
N VAL A 162 -25.11 4.63 -18.31
CA VAL A 162 -24.25 4.77 -19.48
C VAL A 162 -23.54 6.10 -19.39
N ARG A 163 -22.21 6.07 -19.30
CA ARG A 163 -21.40 7.29 -19.29
C ARG A 163 -21.58 8.03 -20.62
N GLN A 164 -22.04 9.28 -20.53
CA GLN A 164 -22.16 10.20 -21.67
C GLN A 164 -21.00 11.21 -21.67
N SER A 165 -20.55 11.63 -20.48
CA SER A 165 -19.41 12.53 -20.30
C SER A 165 -18.75 12.32 -18.92
N ASP A 166 -17.83 13.20 -18.53
CA ASP A 166 -17.18 13.17 -17.22
C ASP A 166 -18.12 13.51 -16.06
N THR A 167 -19.25 14.16 -16.34
CA THR A 167 -20.23 14.59 -15.34
C THR A 167 -21.64 14.08 -15.61
N VAL A 168 -21.91 13.47 -16.77
CA VAL A 168 -23.27 13.00 -17.14
C VAL A 168 -23.29 11.49 -17.34
N VAL A 169 -24.24 10.83 -16.67
CA VAL A 169 -24.63 9.45 -16.95
C VAL A 169 -26.09 9.41 -17.42
N GLU A 170 -26.35 8.70 -18.51
CA GLU A 170 -27.71 8.34 -18.88
C GLU A 170 -28.22 7.27 -17.92
N TYR A 171 -29.40 7.50 -17.36
CA TYR A 171 -30.06 6.57 -16.46
C TYR A 171 -31.12 5.76 -17.23
N ARG A 172 -30.94 4.45 -17.29
CA ARG A 172 -31.93 3.50 -17.82
C ARG A 172 -32.40 2.58 -16.71
N SER A 173 -33.68 2.23 -16.72
CA SER A 173 -34.28 1.31 -15.75
C SER A 173 -35.13 0.28 -16.44
N GLY A 174 -35.30 -0.87 -15.79
CA GLY A 174 -36.23 -1.89 -16.21
C GLY A 174 -36.00 -3.18 -15.44
N THR A 175 -36.05 -4.31 -16.14
CA THR A 175 -35.98 -5.63 -15.53
C THR A 175 -34.97 -6.54 -16.21
N LEU A 176 -34.40 -7.44 -15.42
CA LEU A 176 -33.62 -8.57 -15.91
C LEU A 176 -34.46 -9.84 -15.78
N ILE A 177 -34.77 -10.48 -16.90
CA ILE A 177 -35.63 -11.67 -16.96
C ILE A 177 -34.80 -12.95 -17.00
N HIS A 178 -35.14 -13.90 -16.13
CA HIS A 178 -34.55 -15.23 -16.01
C HIS A 178 -35.59 -16.33 -16.25
N GLY A 179 -35.14 -17.48 -16.72
CA GLY A 179 -35.95 -18.69 -16.86
C GLY A 179 -35.95 -19.60 -15.63
N ASN A 180 -35.54 -19.08 -14.46
CA ASN A 180 -35.46 -19.85 -13.21
C ASN A 180 -35.88 -19.01 -12.00
N ALA A 181 -36.44 -19.67 -10.98
CA ALA A 181 -36.95 -19.04 -9.76
C ALA A 181 -35.88 -18.40 -8.87
N THR A 182 -34.61 -18.71 -9.11
CA THR A 182 -33.48 -18.19 -8.32
C THR A 182 -32.87 -16.93 -8.92
N CYS A 183 -33.35 -16.49 -10.10
CA CYS A 183 -32.76 -15.41 -10.89
C CYS A 183 -31.24 -15.52 -11.04
N GLN A 184 -30.74 -16.74 -11.24
CA GLN A 184 -29.31 -17.01 -11.43
C GLN A 184 -28.97 -17.14 -12.92
N GLY A 185 -27.71 -16.90 -13.26
CA GLY A 185 -27.16 -17.09 -14.60
C GLY A 185 -27.58 -16.02 -15.61
N ALA A 186 -27.45 -16.35 -16.90
CA ALA A 186 -27.78 -15.43 -17.98
C ALA A 186 -29.27 -15.06 -17.96
N GLY A 187 -29.55 -13.77 -18.10
CA GLY A 187 -30.90 -13.22 -18.23
C GLY A 187 -30.96 -12.19 -19.35
N SER A 188 -32.17 -11.93 -19.83
CA SER A 188 -32.45 -10.93 -20.87
C SER A 188 -32.81 -9.60 -20.22
N ALA A 189 -32.02 -8.55 -20.50
CA ALA A 189 -32.25 -7.23 -19.96
C ALA A 189 -33.24 -6.45 -20.83
N LEU A 190 -34.31 -5.94 -20.21
CA LEU A 190 -35.27 -5.03 -20.82
C LEU A 190 -35.20 -3.71 -20.06
N VAL A 191 -34.45 -2.74 -20.59
CA VAL A 191 -34.25 -1.43 -19.96
C VAL A 191 -34.63 -0.30 -20.91
N SER A 192 -35.26 0.74 -20.36
CA SER A 192 -35.67 1.94 -21.09
C SER A 192 -34.99 3.18 -20.52
N PRO A 193 -34.66 4.19 -21.35
CA PRO A 193 -34.17 5.47 -20.85
C PRO A 193 -35.19 6.13 -19.93
N MET A 194 -34.74 6.60 -18.77
CA MET A 194 -35.58 7.40 -17.86
C MET A 194 -35.08 8.83 -17.69
N GLY A 195 -33.88 9.14 -18.17
CA GLY A 195 -33.33 10.49 -18.12
C GLY A 195 -31.81 10.50 -17.99
N SER A 196 -31.28 11.59 -17.48
CA SER A 196 -29.83 11.75 -17.25
C SER A 196 -29.56 12.31 -15.86
N VAL A 197 -28.52 11.80 -15.21
CA VAL A 197 -28.00 12.35 -13.97
C VAL A 197 -26.77 13.20 -14.29
N THR A 198 -26.79 14.45 -13.85
CA THR A 198 -25.66 15.38 -13.94
C THR A 198 -25.03 15.52 -12.56
N LEU A 199 -23.79 15.08 -12.43
CA LEU A 199 -23.02 15.14 -11.20
C LEU A 199 -22.54 16.57 -10.93
N SER A 200 -22.76 17.06 -9.72
CA SER A 200 -22.31 18.36 -9.23
C SER A 200 -21.14 18.24 -8.26
N ARG A 201 -21.05 17.12 -7.54
CA ARG A 201 -19.99 16.86 -6.55
C ARG A 201 -19.72 15.37 -6.49
N VAL A 202 -18.44 15.02 -6.41
CA VAL A 202 -17.98 13.63 -6.27
C VAL A 202 -16.94 13.59 -5.17
N GLU A 203 -17.13 12.70 -4.20
CA GLU A 203 -16.17 12.47 -3.13
C GLU A 203 -16.07 10.99 -2.84
N SER A 204 -14.90 10.55 -2.39
CA SER A 204 -14.67 9.14 -2.08
C SER A 204 -13.62 8.97 -1.01
N ASN A 205 -13.81 7.95 -0.18
CA ASN A 205 -12.80 7.40 0.69
C ASN A 205 -12.81 5.86 0.52
N ALA A 206 -12.11 5.15 1.40
CA ALA A 206 -12.05 3.70 1.35
C ALA A 206 -13.37 2.96 1.60
N SER A 207 -14.30 3.60 2.30
CA SER A 207 -15.55 2.98 2.72
C SER A 207 -16.71 3.29 1.79
N ILE A 208 -16.67 4.44 1.09
CA ILE A 208 -17.74 4.86 0.21
C ILE A 208 -17.26 5.86 -0.85
N ALA A 209 -17.81 5.75 -2.06
CA ALA A 209 -17.79 6.81 -3.06
C ALA A 209 -19.20 7.38 -3.26
N ALA A 210 -19.35 8.71 -3.15
CA ALA A 210 -20.62 9.41 -3.24
C ALA A 210 -20.60 10.38 -4.41
N HIS A 211 -21.70 10.39 -5.19
CA HIS A 211 -21.85 11.25 -6.35
C HIS A 211 -23.17 12.00 -6.22
N TRP A 212 -23.10 13.26 -5.80
CA TRP A 212 -24.26 14.14 -5.73
C TRP A 212 -24.57 14.69 -7.12
N GLY A 213 -25.84 14.76 -7.46
CA GLY A 213 -26.26 15.30 -8.74
C GLY A 213 -27.76 15.56 -8.82
N SER A 214 -28.14 16.11 -9.97
CA SER A 214 -29.54 16.28 -10.35
C SER A 214 -29.90 15.25 -11.42
N TRP A 215 -31.03 14.58 -11.24
CA TRP A 215 -31.62 13.69 -12.22
C TRP A 215 -32.75 14.39 -12.95
N ARG A 216 -32.52 14.63 -14.24
CA ARG A 216 -33.53 15.14 -15.14
C ARG A 216 -34.21 13.97 -15.83
N LEU A 217 -35.50 13.80 -15.55
CA LEU A 217 -36.34 12.79 -16.20
C LEU A 217 -36.59 13.15 -17.67
N ILE A 218 -36.95 12.15 -18.47
CA ILE A 218 -37.37 12.35 -19.86
C ILE A 218 -38.58 13.30 -20.01
N THR A 219 -39.39 13.44 -18.96
CA THR A 219 -40.53 14.38 -18.88
C THR A 219 -40.10 15.82 -18.60
N GLY A 220 -38.82 16.07 -18.33
CA GLY A 220 -38.27 17.40 -18.04
C GLY A 220 -38.22 17.75 -16.55
N SER A 221 -38.92 17.01 -15.68
CA SER A 221 -38.84 17.16 -14.22
C SER A 221 -37.43 16.85 -13.69
N THR A 222 -37.01 17.55 -12.64
CA THR A 222 -35.69 17.37 -12.03
C THR A 222 -35.82 17.02 -10.55
N SER A 223 -35.07 16.02 -10.10
CA SER A 223 -34.93 15.61 -8.70
C SER A 223 -33.46 15.60 -8.29
N TYR A 224 -33.15 15.71 -7.01
CA TYR A 224 -31.77 15.59 -6.50
C TYR A 224 -31.56 14.20 -5.91
N LEU A 225 -30.36 13.65 -6.08
CA LEU A 225 -30.00 12.36 -5.52
C LEU A 225 -28.50 12.23 -5.27
N VAL A 226 -28.15 11.21 -4.51
CA VAL A 226 -26.78 10.74 -4.33
C VAL A 226 -26.67 9.30 -4.83
N LEU A 227 -25.78 9.06 -5.81
CA LEU A 227 -25.36 7.72 -6.21
C LEU A 227 -24.23 7.27 -5.28
N ALA A 228 -24.57 6.44 -4.31
CA ALA A 228 -23.66 5.98 -3.27
C ALA A 228 -23.10 4.60 -3.62
N LYS A 229 -21.79 4.44 -3.54
CA LYS A 229 -21.08 3.18 -3.77
C LYS A 229 -20.37 2.73 -2.49
N PRO A 230 -20.98 1.85 -1.68
CA PRO A 230 -20.34 1.27 -0.49
C PRO A 230 -19.20 0.30 -0.83
N SER A 231 -19.13 -0.16 -2.08
CA SER A 231 -18.00 -0.92 -2.65
C SER A 231 -17.94 -0.66 -4.16
N ASN A 232 -16.91 -1.16 -4.85
CA ASN A 232 -16.82 -1.01 -6.30
C ASN A 232 -17.97 -1.70 -7.05
N ASP A 233 -18.57 -2.73 -6.44
CA ASP A 233 -19.62 -3.57 -7.03
C ASP A 233 -21.00 -3.37 -6.41
N LYS A 234 -21.17 -2.39 -5.52
CA LYS A 234 -22.48 -2.04 -4.94
C LYS A 234 -22.83 -0.59 -5.23
N LEU A 235 -24.08 -0.35 -5.61
CA LEU A 235 -24.64 0.96 -5.90
C LEU A 235 -25.99 1.13 -5.19
N CYS A 236 -26.16 2.24 -4.48
CA CYS A 236 -27.41 2.61 -3.82
C CYS A 236 -27.84 3.99 -4.33
N LEU A 237 -29.14 4.14 -4.60
CA LEU A 237 -29.73 5.41 -5.02
C LEU A 237 -30.38 6.05 -3.80
N LEU A 238 -29.90 7.22 -3.40
CA LEU A 238 -30.42 7.94 -2.23
C LEU A 238 -31.10 9.21 -2.72
N GLY A 239 -32.36 9.42 -2.34
CA GLY A 239 -33.03 10.70 -2.57
C GLY A 239 -32.33 11.83 -1.81
N ASP A 240 -32.24 13.00 -2.43
CA ASP A 240 -31.61 14.18 -1.85
C ASP A 240 -32.42 15.45 -2.16
N GLU A 241 -32.02 16.56 -1.54
CA GLU A 241 -32.61 17.89 -1.73
C GLU A 241 -31.55 18.91 -2.12
N ASN A 242 -31.97 20.15 -2.39
CA ASN A 242 -31.05 21.28 -2.58
C ASN A 242 -31.48 22.44 -1.67
N PRO A 243 -30.77 22.70 -0.56
CA PRO A 243 -29.48 22.12 -0.16
C PRO A 243 -29.55 20.64 0.26
N SER A 244 -28.42 19.92 0.13
CA SER A 244 -28.35 18.48 0.37
C SER A 244 -28.65 18.11 1.83
N ILE A 245 -29.52 17.12 2.02
CA ILE A 245 -29.79 16.49 3.32
C ILE A 245 -28.75 15.41 3.67
N LEU A 246 -27.92 15.03 2.70
CA LEU A 246 -26.79 14.09 2.85
C LEU A 246 -25.44 14.81 2.57
N PRO A 247 -25.07 15.85 3.34
CA PRO A 247 -23.94 16.72 2.97
C PRO A 247 -22.56 16.08 3.13
N THR A 248 -22.43 14.97 3.86
CA THR A 248 -21.15 14.33 4.20
C THR A 248 -21.12 12.85 3.78
N LEU A 249 -19.91 12.33 3.51
CA LEU A 249 -19.72 10.90 3.21
C LEU A 249 -20.25 9.98 4.31
N GLU A 250 -20.17 10.39 5.57
CA GLU A 250 -20.71 9.62 6.71
C GLU A 250 -22.24 9.51 6.64
N ARG A 251 -22.94 10.61 6.36
CA ARG A 251 -24.41 10.61 6.20
C ARG A 251 -24.84 9.77 5.01
N VAL A 252 -24.10 9.86 3.90
CA VAL A 252 -24.33 9.01 2.72
C VAL A 252 -24.13 7.54 3.07
N ALA A 253 -23.09 7.18 3.81
CA ALA A 253 -22.82 5.80 4.21
C ALA A 253 -23.90 5.23 5.13
N GLN A 254 -24.36 6.01 6.12
CA GLN A 254 -25.46 5.62 7.00
C GLN A 254 -26.75 5.37 6.21
N SER A 255 -27.11 6.29 5.31
CA SER A 255 -28.30 6.16 4.47
C SER A 255 -28.21 4.97 3.51
N ALA A 256 -27.05 4.75 2.88
CA ALA A 256 -26.80 3.60 2.03
C ALA A 256 -26.90 2.26 2.80
N ALA A 257 -26.44 2.21 4.05
CA ALA A 257 -26.59 1.02 4.89
C ALA A 257 -28.06 0.69 5.18
N VAL A 258 -28.90 1.70 5.43
CA VAL A 258 -30.35 1.53 5.60
C VAL A 258 -31.00 1.04 4.31
N GLN A 259 -30.66 1.64 3.17
CA GLN A 259 -31.20 1.22 1.87
C GLN A 259 -30.78 -0.20 1.48
N ASP A 260 -29.57 -0.61 1.85
CA ASP A 260 -29.12 -1.99 1.62
C ASP A 260 -30.01 -2.97 2.40
N GLN A 261 -30.38 -2.67 3.64
CA GLN A 261 -31.31 -3.50 4.43
C GLN A 261 -32.73 -3.52 3.84
N GLN A 262 -33.13 -2.45 3.15
CA GLN A 262 -34.46 -2.30 2.53
C GLN A 262 -34.54 -2.82 1.09
N ASN A 263 -33.53 -3.56 0.61
CA ASN A 263 -33.47 -4.08 -0.75
C ASN A 263 -33.52 -2.99 -1.83
N ALA A 264 -32.94 -1.81 -1.58
CA ALA A 264 -32.94 -0.69 -2.52
C ALA A 264 -31.56 -0.43 -3.16
N CYS A 265 -30.57 -1.27 -2.86
CA CYS A 265 -29.25 -1.26 -3.48
C CYS A 265 -29.11 -2.35 -4.55
N TYR A 266 -28.20 -2.11 -5.47
CA TYR A 266 -27.92 -2.91 -6.64
C TYR A 266 -26.49 -3.42 -6.59
N VAL A 267 -26.26 -4.58 -7.20
CA VAL A 267 -24.95 -5.20 -7.35
C VAL A 267 -24.57 -5.17 -8.82
N ARG A 268 -23.29 -4.99 -9.10
CA ARG A 268 -22.75 -4.99 -10.45
C ARG A 268 -22.91 -6.37 -11.09
N ARG A 269 -23.31 -6.39 -12.36
CA ARG A 269 -23.42 -7.58 -13.19
C ARG A 269 -22.19 -7.78 -14.07
#